data_AF-A0A2M7ZR18-F1
#
_entry.id   AF-A0A2M7ZR18-F1
#
_cell.length_a   1.000
_cell.length_b   1.000
_cell.length_c   1.000
_cell.angle_alpha   90.00
_cell.angle_beta   90.00
_cell.angle_gamma   90.00
#
_symmetry.space_group_name_H-M   'P 1'
#
loop_
_entity.id
_entity.type
_entity.pdbx_description
1 polymer ?
#
loop_
_entity_poly.entity_id
_entity_poly.type
_entity_poly.pdbx_seq_one_letter_code
_entity_poly.pdbx_strand_id
1 'polypeptide(L)' 'MVTKERIKREIDRMPNDLLEKVYKYIDGLKSPKTIKKKFHTYKLKGQFDNINVRERAYE' A
#
# COMPACT_ATOMS: atom_id res chain seq x y z
N MET A 1 21.82 -15.64 16.24
CA MET A 1 20.50 -15.92 15.62
C MET A 1 19.45 -16.00 16.71
N VAL A 2 18.45 -15.12 16.70
CA VAL A 2 17.29 -15.26 17.59
C VAL A 2 16.38 -16.31 16.97
N THR A 3 16.30 -17.49 17.58
CA THR A 3 15.44 -18.58 17.10
C THR A 3 13.97 -18.21 17.31
N LYS A 4 13.11 -18.59 16.36
CA LYS A 4 11.65 -18.39 16.40
C LYS A 4 11.03 -18.84 17.74
N GLU A 5 11.64 -19.82 18.39
CA GLU A 5 11.27 -20.36 19.69
C GLU A 5 11.49 -19.40 20.86
N ARG A 6 12.56 -18.60 20.86
CA ARG A 6 12.80 -17.59 21.91
C ARG A 6 11.71 -16.52 21.87
N ILE A 7 11.35 -16.06 20.68
CA ILE A 7 10.30 -15.06 20.47
C ILE A 7 8.94 -15.60 20.95
N LYS A 8 8.61 -16.86 20.65
CA LYS A 8 7.38 -17.50 21.14
C LYS A 8 7.30 -17.52 22.67
N ARG A 9 8.37 -17.95 23.36
CA ARG A 9 8.39 -18.00 24.83
C ARG A 9 8.26 -16.62 25.47
N GLU A 10 8.73 -15.58 24.80
CA GLU A 10 8.65 -14.20 25.28
C GLU A 10 7.23 -13.63 25.11
N ILE A 11 6.54 -14.03 24.04
CA ILE A 11 5.12 -13.74 23.81
C ILE A 11 4.23 -14.49 24.80
N ASP A 12 4.52 -15.77 25.07
CA ASP A 12 3.74 -16.60 26.01
C ASP A 12 3.85 -16.12 27.47
N ARG A 13 4.93 -15.39 27.81
CA ARG A 13 5.14 -14.77 29.13
C ARG A 13 4.51 -13.39 29.27
N MET A 14 3.97 -12.84 28.18
CA MET A 14 3.42 -11.49 28.17
C MET A 14 1.97 -11.52 28.71
N PRO A 15 1.58 -10.58 29.59
CA PRO A 15 0.20 -10.48 30.04
C PRO A 15 -0.72 -10.08 28.87
N ASN A 16 -1.94 -10.64 28.86
CA ASN A 16 -2.92 -10.48 27.77
C ASN A 16 -3.21 -9.02 27.41
N ASP A 17 -3.20 -8.11 28.40
CA ASP A 17 -3.43 -6.67 28.20
C ASP A 17 -2.35 -6.00 27.33
N LEU A 18 -1.11 -6.51 27.35
CA LEU A 18 -0.02 -6.02 26.51
C LEU A 18 -0.02 -6.70 25.13
N LEU A 19 -0.47 -7.95 25.07
CA LEU A 19 -0.58 -8.71 23.84
C LEU A 19 -1.49 -8.01 22.81
N GLU A 20 -2.62 -7.49 23.27
CA GLU A 20 -3.57 -6.79 22.40
C GLU A 20 -2.99 -5.48 21.85
N LYS A 21 -2.23 -4.74 22.68
CA LYS A 21 -1.55 -3.50 22.26
C LYS A 21 -0.47 -3.78 21.23
N VAL A 22 0.33 -4.81 21.45
CA VAL A 22 1.37 -5.25 20.51
C VAL A 22 0.75 -5.73 19.20
N TYR A 23 -0.36 -6.47 19.26
CA TYR A 23 -1.08 -6.90 18.07
C TYR A 23 -1.59 -5.70 17.25
N LYS A 24 -2.27 -4.74 17.90
CA LYS A 24 -2.75 -3.50 17.25
C LYS A 24 -1.61 -2.69 16.63
N TYR A 25 -0.47 -2.61 17.31
CA TYR A 25 0.72 -1.92 16.80
C TYR A 25 1.31 -2.61 15.57
N ILE A 26 1.48 -3.93 15.61
CA ILE A 26 1.97 -4.72 14.46
C ILE A 26 1.01 -4.63 13.29
N ASP A 27 -0.30 -4.66 13.55
CA ASP A 27 -1.31 -4.55 12.51
C ASP A 27 -1.34 -3.15 11.86
N GLY A 28 -1.17 -2.09 12.66
CA GLY A 28 -1.01 -0.73 12.14
C GLY A 28 0.28 -0.49 11.36
N LEU A 29 1.36 -1.22 11.68
CA LEU A 29 2.62 -1.21 10.93
C LEU A 29 2.52 -1.95 9.59
N LYS A 30 1.51 -2.83 9.41
CA LYS A 30 1.26 -3.40 8.08
C LYS A 30 0.80 -2.26 7.20
N SER A 31 1.71 -1.78 6.36
CA SER A 31 1.35 -0.83 5.32
C SER A 31 0.17 -1.40 4.54
N PRO A 32 -0.92 -0.62 4.33
CA PRO A 32 -1.97 -1.07 3.45
C PRO A 32 -1.29 -1.40 2.14
N LYS A 33 -1.46 -2.63 1.65
CA LYS A 33 -1.00 -3.01 0.32
C LYS A 33 -1.62 -1.98 -0.62
N THR A 34 -0.83 -0.99 -1.02
CA THR A 34 -1.24 -0.06 -2.07
C THR A 34 -1.29 -0.93 -3.30
N ILE A 35 -2.46 -1.50 -3.56
CA ILE A 35 -2.79 -2.05 -4.86
C ILE A 35 -2.58 -0.86 -5.77
N LYS A 36 -1.41 -0.81 -6.43
CA LYS A 36 -1.07 0.28 -7.34
C LYS A 36 -2.25 0.35 -8.29
N LYS A 37 -3.09 1.38 -8.18
CA LYS A 37 -4.17 1.61 -9.13
C LYS A 37 -3.46 1.66 -10.47
N LYS A 38 -3.68 0.65 -11.31
CA LYS A 38 -3.14 0.65 -12.67
C LYS A 38 -3.83 1.82 -13.34
N PHE A 39 -3.14 2.96 -13.44
CA PHE A 39 -3.61 4.06 -14.24
C PHE A 39 -3.70 3.54 -15.67
N HIS A 40 -4.92 3.45 -16.18
CA HIS A 40 -5.14 3.07 -17.57
C HIS A 40 -4.76 4.29 -18.42
N THR A 41 -3.55 4.26 -18.97
CA THR A 41 -3.07 5.28 -19.89
C THR A 41 -3.23 4.76 -21.32
N TYR A 42 -3.89 5.55 -22.15
CA TYR A 42 -3.94 5.31 -23.58
C TYR A 42 -2.64 5.81 -24.21
N LYS A 43 -1.95 4.94 -24.96
CA LYS A 43 -0.79 5.34 -25.76
C LYS A 43 -1.28 6.02 -27.02
N LEU A 44 -1.48 7.34 -26.96
CA LEU A 44 -2.05 8.13 -28.05
C LEU A 44 -1.06 8.40 -29.21
N LYS A 45 0.21 7.95 -29.13
CA LYS A 45 1.24 8.07 -30.20
C LYS A 45 1.28 9.45 -30.89
N GLY A 46 1.07 10.53 -30.12
CA GLY A 46 1.06 11.89 -30.65
C GLY A 46 -0.14 12.26 -31.54
N GLN A 47 -1.24 11.50 -31.47
CA GLN A 47 -2.47 11.76 -32.24
C GLN A 47 -3.05 13.16 -32.00
N PHE A 48 -2.73 13.80 -30.87
CA PHE A 48 -3.20 15.13 -30.51
C PHE A 48 -2.06 16.16 -30.43
N ASP A 49 -0.83 15.81 -30.78
CA ASP A 49 0.33 16.72 -30.64
C ASP A 49 0.25 17.89 -31.64
N ASN A 50 -0.33 17.64 -32.82
CA ASN A 50 -0.51 18.64 -33.89
C ASN A 50 -1.93 19.20 -33.96
N ILE A 51 -2.80 18.89 -32.99
CA ILE A 51 -4.19 19.33 -33.00
C ILE A 51 -4.37 20.37 -31.89
N ASN A 52 -4.88 21.54 -32.26
CA ASN A 52 -5.33 22.53 -31.28
C ASN A 52 -6.63 22.03 -30.63
N VAL A 53 -6.48 21.26 -29.54
CA VAL A 53 -7.60 20.63 -28.83
C VAL A 53 -8.64 21.66 -28.36
N ARG A 54 -8.21 22.89 -28.10
CA ARG A 54 -9.11 23.99 -27.68
C ARG A 54 -10.03 24.42 -28.82
N GLU A 55 -9.52 24.51 -30.04
CA GLU A 55 -10.28 24.94 -31.22
C GLU A 55 -11.36 23.91 -31.60
N ARG A 56 -10.98 22.63 -31.57
CA ARG A 56 -11.88 21.50 -31.88
C ARG A 56 -12.99 21.26 -30.83
N ALA A 57 -12.86 21.81 -29.63
CA ALA A 57 -13.82 21.62 -28.54
C ALA A 57 -14.97 22.65 -28.54
N TYR A 58 -14.81 23.75 -29.29
CA TYR A 58 -15.78 24.85 -29.35
C TYR A 58 -16.34 25.08 -30.76
N GLU A 59 -16.07 24.19 -31.71
CA GLU A 59 -16.86 23.99 -32.93
C GLU A 59 -18.00 22.99 -32.67
#